data_AF-A0A350P007-F1
#
_entry.id   AF-A0A350P007-F1
#
_cell.length_a   1.000
_cell.length_b   1.000
_cell.length_c   1.000
_cell.angle_alpha   90.00
_cell.angle_beta   90.00
_cell.angle_gamma   90.00
#
_symmetry.space_group_name_H-M   'P 1'
#
loop_
_entity.id
_entity.type
_entity.pdbx_description
1 polymer ?
#
loop_
_entity_poly.entity_id
_entity_poly.type
_entity_poly.pdbx_seq_one_letter_code
_entity_poly.pdbx_strand_id
1 'polypeptide(L)'
;MALKTDRSTLQTDISFFMNETATRGGIACVSTAGSGSAMDQGAALVTYAANPSGKVPVGLLLNDMVNIDLTRQHLNQHKDEVQKGGKVTLLQKGTVVTDDIIGTPTAGALAYLAHSGNISASWVGTDQSDHTGSSKVVGRFLGTKDEDGYAKVYIDLPNTARPSGGQIAE
;
A
#
# COMPACT_ATOMS: atom_id res chain seq x y z
N MET A 1 -6.45 11.78 7.25
CA MET A 1 -5.37 12.44 6.48
C MET A 1 -4.31 11.36 6.42
N ALA A 2 -4.25 10.59 5.33
CA ALA A 2 -4.08 9.13 5.38
C ALA A 2 -2.77 8.57 6.03
N LEU A 3 -1.82 9.43 6.45
CA LEU A 3 -0.55 9.03 7.07
C LEU A 3 -0.04 10.07 8.09
N LYS A 4 0.19 9.64 9.34
CA LYS A 4 0.87 10.44 10.39
C LYS A 4 2.39 10.50 10.15
N THR A 5 3.06 11.49 10.74
CA THR A 5 4.52 11.70 10.61
C THR A 5 5.36 10.66 11.34
N ASP A 6 4.78 9.94 12.31
CA ASP A 6 5.41 8.79 12.99
C ASP A 6 5.50 7.60 12.02
N ARG A 7 6.62 7.55 11.29
CA ARG A 7 6.97 6.50 10.34
C ARG A 7 8.48 6.23 10.37
N SER A 8 8.88 4.98 10.19
CA SER A 8 10.28 4.57 10.01
C SER A 8 10.41 3.83 8.69
N THR A 9 11.13 4.40 7.73
CA THR A 9 11.26 3.87 6.37
C THR A 9 12.58 3.11 6.24
N LEU A 10 12.54 1.77 6.28
CA LEU A 10 13.74 0.92 6.15
C LEU A 10 14.09 0.65 4.68
N GLN A 11 13.08 0.43 3.84
CA GLN A 11 13.26 0.14 2.41
C GLN A 11 12.15 0.80 1.59
N THR A 12 12.55 1.65 0.64
CA THR A 12 11.66 2.37 -0.28
C THR A 12 12.04 2.09 -1.73
N ASP A 13 11.05 2.04 -2.60
CA ASP A 13 11.19 1.82 -4.05
C ASP A 13 10.59 3.00 -4.83
N ILE A 14 11.24 3.39 -5.91
CA ILE A 14 10.88 4.52 -6.80
C ILE A 14 10.75 4.08 -8.28
N SER A 15 10.70 2.77 -8.52
CA SER A 15 10.68 2.18 -9.87
C SER A 15 9.34 2.30 -10.60
N PHE A 16 8.30 2.79 -9.91
CA PHE A 16 6.91 2.75 -10.38
C PHE A 16 6.31 4.14 -10.59
N PHE A 17 5.40 4.22 -11.55
CA PHE A 17 4.61 5.39 -11.89
C PHE A 17 3.15 5.19 -11.45
N MET A 18 2.43 6.27 -11.15
CA MET A 18 1.00 6.23 -10.82
C MET A 18 0.23 7.16 -11.77
N ASN A 19 -0.92 6.71 -12.29
CA ASN A 19 -1.70 7.47 -13.28
C ASN A 19 -3.14 7.71 -12.83
N GLU A 20 -3.33 7.96 -11.54
CA GLU A 20 -4.58 8.33 -10.88
C GLU A 20 -4.30 9.29 -9.72
N THR A 21 -5.34 9.91 -9.17
CA THR A 21 -5.22 10.74 -7.95
C THR A 21 -5.38 9.86 -6.73
N ALA A 22 -4.44 9.95 -5.78
CA ALA A 22 -4.37 9.09 -4.61
C ALA A 22 -3.74 9.84 -3.42
N THR A 23 -4.22 9.56 -2.22
CA THR A 23 -3.64 10.08 -0.98
C THR A 23 -2.61 9.09 -0.43
N ARG A 24 -1.49 9.57 0.10
CA ARG A 24 -0.46 8.75 0.77
C ARG A 24 -1.04 8.04 2.00
N GLY A 25 -0.63 6.80 2.25
CA GLY A 25 -1.10 6.01 3.41
C GLY A 25 -1.76 4.67 3.06
N GLY A 26 -2.24 4.52 1.83
CA GLY A 26 -2.75 3.27 1.27
C GLY A 26 -1.69 2.41 0.59
N ILE A 27 -2.00 1.14 0.39
CA ILE A 27 -1.17 0.15 -0.29
C ILE A 27 -1.40 0.22 -1.80
N ALA A 28 -0.33 0.50 -2.54
CA ALA A 28 -0.31 0.41 -3.99
C ALA A 28 -0.02 -1.02 -4.46
N CYS A 29 -0.69 -1.44 -5.52
CA CYS A 29 -0.52 -2.74 -6.16
C CYS A 29 -0.11 -2.60 -7.63
N VAL A 30 0.47 -3.65 -8.22
CA VAL A 30 0.82 -3.66 -9.65
C VAL A 30 -0.45 -3.52 -10.50
N SER A 31 -0.50 -2.48 -11.33
CA SER A 31 -1.47 -2.36 -12.42
C SER A 31 -0.92 -3.05 -13.68
N THR A 32 0.29 -2.64 -14.09
CA THR A 32 0.95 -3.07 -15.32
C THR A 32 2.43 -3.28 -15.04
N ALA A 33 3.01 -4.37 -15.52
CA ALA A 33 4.42 -4.66 -15.37
C ALA A 33 5.25 -3.93 -16.45
N GLY A 34 6.33 -3.25 -16.03
CA GLY A 34 7.40 -2.83 -16.93
C GLY A 34 8.34 -4.01 -17.29
N SER A 35 9.20 -3.81 -18.28
CA SER A 35 10.21 -4.80 -18.68
C SER A 35 11.53 -4.56 -17.97
N GLY A 36 12.07 -5.59 -17.30
CA GLY A 36 13.40 -5.56 -16.69
C GLY A 36 13.60 -4.40 -15.71
N SER A 37 14.68 -3.62 -15.90
CA SER A 37 14.95 -2.42 -15.10
C SER A 37 14.08 -1.25 -15.59
N ALA A 38 12.80 -1.27 -15.20
CA ALA A 38 11.76 -0.37 -15.67
C ALA A 38 11.88 1.09 -15.15
N MET A 39 13.08 1.52 -14.75
CA MET A 39 13.39 2.83 -14.16
C MET A 39 13.07 4.03 -15.08
N ASP A 40 12.84 3.81 -16.37
CA ASP A 40 12.38 4.84 -17.32
C ASP A 40 11.15 4.39 -18.14
N GLN A 41 10.57 3.24 -17.80
CA GLN A 41 9.46 2.67 -18.56
C GLN A 41 8.13 2.99 -17.89
N GLY A 42 7.42 4.00 -18.40
CA GLY A 42 6.09 4.42 -17.92
C GLY A 42 4.97 3.36 -17.99
N ALA A 43 5.28 2.14 -18.43
CA ALA A 43 4.42 0.96 -18.32
C ALA A 43 4.48 0.28 -16.93
N ALA A 44 5.48 0.58 -16.09
CA ALA A 44 5.57 0.12 -14.70
C ALA A 44 4.59 0.91 -13.82
N LEU A 45 3.30 0.58 -13.94
CA LEU A 45 2.21 1.31 -13.30
C LEU A 45 1.74 0.62 -12.03
N VAL A 46 1.54 1.41 -10.97
CA VAL A 46 0.82 1.01 -9.76
C VAL A 46 -0.51 1.73 -9.62
N THR A 47 -1.42 1.11 -8.87
CA THR A 47 -2.78 1.60 -8.62
C THR A 47 -3.28 1.18 -7.24
N TYR A 48 -4.22 1.95 -6.68
CA TYR A 48 -5.10 1.53 -5.60
C TYR A 48 -6.24 0.68 -6.16
N ALA A 49 -6.05 -0.64 -6.18
CA ALA A 49 -7.04 -1.53 -6.76
C ALA A 49 -8.36 -1.53 -5.97
N ALA A 50 -9.45 -1.17 -6.66
CA ALA A 50 -10.81 -1.24 -6.13
C ALA A 50 -11.20 -2.66 -5.64
N ASN A 51 -10.61 -3.73 -6.20
CA ASN A 51 -10.74 -5.11 -5.73
C ASN A 51 -9.34 -5.72 -5.51
N PRO A 52 -9.03 -6.27 -4.31
CA PRO A 52 -7.73 -6.87 -4.02
C PRO A 52 -7.50 -8.26 -4.66
N SER A 53 -8.53 -8.96 -5.13
CA SER A 53 -8.38 -10.29 -5.74
C SER A 53 -7.52 -10.24 -7.02
N GLY A 54 -6.65 -11.23 -7.21
CA GLY A 54 -5.70 -11.27 -8.34
C GLY A 54 -4.62 -10.18 -8.36
N LYS A 55 -4.60 -9.24 -7.39
CA LYS A 55 -3.60 -8.16 -7.33
C LYS A 55 -2.40 -8.49 -6.45
N VAL A 56 -1.27 -7.85 -6.75
CA VAL A 56 0.00 -8.02 -6.02
C VAL A 56 0.36 -6.70 -5.35
N PRO A 57 0.37 -6.61 -4.00
CA PRO A 57 0.81 -5.42 -3.29
C PRO A 57 2.31 -5.19 -3.49
N VAL A 58 2.71 -3.92 -3.69
CA VAL A 58 4.11 -3.53 -3.93
C VAL A 58 4.67 -2.73 -2.75
N GLY A 59 3.87 -1.84 -2.18
CA GLY A 59 4.28 -1.01 -1.05
C GLY A 59 3.23 0.02 -0.68
N LEU A 60 3.44 0.71 0.44
CA LEU A 60 2.58 1.81 0.89
C LEU A 60 3.01 3.12 0.25
N LEU A 61 2.07 3.90 -0.28
CA LEU A 61 2.35 5.16 -0.95
C LEU A 61 2.76 6.25 0.06
N LEU A 62 3.94 6.85 -0.14
CA LEU A 62 4.47 7.93 0.73
C LEU A 62 4.18 9.35 0.20
N ASN A 63 3.86 9.50 -1.08
CA ASN A 63 3.61 10.77 -1.78
C ASN A 63 2.12 11.01 -2.03
N ASP A 64 1.67 12.27 -1.98
CA ASP A 64 0.30 12.61 -2.37
C ASP A 64 0.22 12.80 -3.90
N MET A 65 -0.61 12.01 -4.58
CA MET A 65 -0.71 11.98 -6.03
C MET A 65 -1.82 12.92 -6.52
N VAL A 66 -1.43 14.07 -7.06
CA VAL A 66 -2.33 15.17 -7.41
C VAL A 66 -2.47 15.35 -8.93
N ASN A 67 -3.56 15.99 -9.35
CA ASN A 67 -3.78 16.37 -10.75
C ASN A 67 -4.09 17.87 -10.80
N ILE A 68 -3.04 18.69 -10.70
CA ILE A 68 -3.15 20.16 -10.73
C ILE A 68 -2.71 20.73 -12.07
N ASP A 69 -3.17 21.95 -12.37
CA ASP A 69 -2.72 22.70 -13.54
C ASP A 69 -1.37 23.37 -13.24
N LEU A 70 -0.30 22.71 -13.67
CA LEU A 70 1.08 23.18 -13.49
C LEU A 70 1.41 24.47 -14.25
N THR A 71 0.54 24.97 -15.14
CA THR A 71 0.71 26.28 -15.78
C THR A 71 0.24 27.43 -14.91
N ARG A 72 -0.55 27.14 -13.86
CA ARG A 72 -1.18 28.15 -12.98
C ARG A 72 -0.73 28.05 -11.53
N GLN A 73 -0.27 26.89 -11.09
CA GLN A 73 0.16 26.62 -9.71
C GLN A 73 1.38 25.71 -9.69
N HIS A 74 2.25 25.90 -8.71
CA HIS A 74 3.39 25.00 -8.48
C HIS A 74 2.99 23.89 -7.51
N LEU A 75 3.53 22.70 -7.75
CA LEU A 75 3.37 21.51 -6.91
C LEU A 75 3.93 21.73 -5.49
N ASN A 76 3.22 21.30 -4.45
CA ASN A 76 3.66 21.55 -3.07
C ASN A 76 4.73 20.54 -2.62
N GLN A 77 5.98 20.88 -2.92
CA GLN A 77 7.16 20.10 -2.53
C GLN A 77 7.25 19.85 -1.02
N HIS A 78 6.74 20.76 -0.17
CA HIS A 78 6.73 20.59 1.29
C HIS A 78 5.68 19.58 1.79
N LYS A 79 4.78 19.11 0.91
CA LYS A 79 3.82 18.04 1.21
C LYS A 79 4.17 16.72 0.53
N ASP A 80 5.31 16.64 -0.16
CA ASP A 80 5.72 15.49 -0.96
C ASP A 80 4.70 15.15 -2.08
N GLU A 81 4.02 16.16 -2.64
CA GLU A 81 3.06 16.01 -3.74
C GLU A 81 3.75 15.62 -5.06
N VAL A 82 3.08 14.80 -5.89
CA VAL A 82 3.53 14.35 -7.21
C VAL A 82 2.40 14.53 -8.25
N GLN A 83 2.72 15.07 -9.42
CA GLN A 83 1.77 15.23 -10.52
C GLN A 83 1.43 13.89 -11.20
N LYS A 84 0.15 13.66 -11.50
CA LYS A 84 -0.40 12.50 -12.22
C LYS A 84 0.49 12.07 -13.41
N GLY A 85 0.87 10.80 -13.44
CA GLY A 85 1.81 10.23 -14.41
C GLY A 85 3.28 10.28 -13.97
N GLY A 86 3.59 10.94 -12.86
CA GLY A 86 4.91 10.92 -12.23
C GLY A 86 5.25 9.62 -11.50
N LYS A 87 6.51 9.54 -11.04
CA LYS A 87 6.99 8.45 -10.19
C LYS A 87 6.54 8.61 -8.74
N VAL A 88 6.26 7.49 -8.08
CA VAL A 88 5.83 7.45 -6.69
C VAL A 88 6.84 6.71 -5.81
N THR A 89 7.02 7.18 -4.56
CA THR A 89 7.81 6.47 -3.56
C THR A 89 6.92 5.48 -2.81
N LEU A 90 7.27 4.21 -2.87
CA LEU A 90 6.57 3.12 -2.21
C LEU A 90 7.40 2.57 -1.05
N LEU A 91 6.82 2.47 0.13
CA LEU A 91 7.42 1.82 1.30
C LEU A 91 7.24 0.30 1.20
N GLN A 92 8.34 -0.43 1.06
CA GLN A 92 8.36 -1.90 1.06
C GLN A 92 8.60 -2.48 2.46
N LYS A 93 9.45 -1.84 3.28
CA LYS A 93 9.71 -2.26 4.66
C LYS A 93 9.78 -1.08 5.60
N GLY A 94 9.07 -1.14 6.73
CA GLY A 94 9.07 -0.06 7.72
C GLY A 94 7.85 -0.04 8.63
N THR A 95 7.82 0.90 9.58
CA THR A 95 6.62 1.21 10.37
C THR A 95 5.92 2.47 9.86
N VAL A 96 4.60 2.47 9.92
CA VAL A 96 3.73 3.60 9.57
C VAL A 96 2.57 3.71 10.55
N VAL A 97 1.94 4.88 10.60
CA VAL A 97 0.69 5.11 11.33
C VAL A 97 -0.32 5.71 10.35
N THR A 98 -1.37 4.96 10.02
CA THR A 98 -2.34 5.27 8.94
C THR A 98 -3.79 5.09 9.42
N ASP A 99 -4.70 5.92 8.92
CA ASP A 99 -6.17 5.85 9.10
C ASP A 99 -6.88 5.11 7.94
N ASP A 100 -6.16 4.67 6.89
CA ASP A 100 -6.71 3.88 5.76
C ASP A 100 -7.03 2.41 6.16
N ILE A 101 -7.58 2.20 7.36
CA ILE A 101 -7.76 0.88 7.97
C ILE A 101 -9.24 0.48 8.03
N ILE A 102 -9.58 -0.64 7.40
CA ILE A 102 -10.88 -1.29 7.47
C ILE A 102 -10.89 -2.32 8.62
N GLY A 103 -12.00 -2.35 9.37
CA GLY A 103 -12.17 -3.24 10.53
C GLY A 103 -11.44 -2.76 11.79
N THR A 104 -11.29 -3.69 12.72
CA THR A 104 -10.71 -3.49 14.06
C THR A 104 -9.32 -4.13 14.15
N PRO A 105 -8.22 -3.37 14.01
CA PRO A 105 -6.87 -3.93 14.09
C PRO A 105 -6.53 -4.34 15.51
N THR A 106 -5.86 -5.48 15.64
CA THR A 106 -5.37 -6.04 16.90
C THR A 106 -3.85 -6.13 16.84
N ALA A 107 -3.15 -5.74 17.90
CA ALA A 107 -1.68 -5.84 17.96
C ALA A 107 -1.20 -7.29 17.71
N GLY A 108 -0.22 -7.46 16.84
CA GLY A 108 0.33 -8.74 16.40
C GLY A 108 -0.43 -9.43 15.26
N ALA A 109 -1.66 -9.00 14.93
CA ALA A 109 -2.45 -9.56 13.84
C ALA A 109 -1.87 -9.21 12.45
N LEU A 110 -2.17 -10.05 11.47
CA LEU A 110 -1.79 -9.83 10.07
C LEU A 110 -2.58 -8.66 9.48
N ALA A 111 -1.90 -7.86 8.65
CA ALA A 111 -2.48 -6.79 7.87
C ALA A 111 -2.66 -7.26 6.43
N TYR A 112 -3.85 -7.09 5.85
CA TYR A 112 -4.19 -7.54 4.49
C TYR A 112 -4.48 -6.35 3.56
N LEU A 113 -4.14 -6.47 2.28
CA LEU A 113 -4.61 -5.58 1.23
C LEU A 113 -6.14 -5.72 1.08
N ALA A 114 -6.84 -4.60 1.11
CA ALA A 114 -8.27 -4.50 0.89
C ALA A 114 -8.60 -3.64 -0.34
N HIS A 115 -9.90 -3.40 -0.54
CA HIS A 115 -10.44 -2.51 -1.58
C HIS A 115 -9.82 -1.11 -1.50
N SER A 116 -9.65 -0.47 -2.66
CA SER A 116 -9.16 0.92 -2.80
C SER A 116 -7.79 1.20 -2.17
N GLY A 117 -6.95 0.18 -1.99
CA GLY A 117 -5.64 0.30 -1.34
C GLY A 117 -5.69 0.37 0.18
N ASN A 118 -6.87 0.26 0.81
CA ASN A 118 -6.99 0.22 2.27
C ASN A 118 -6.30 -1.03 2.85
N ILE A 119 -5.94 -0.95 4.14
CA ILE A 119 -5.42 -2.07 4.93
C ILE A 119 -6.56 -2.65 5.75
N SER A 120 -6.73 -3.98 5.79
CA SER A 120 -7.74 -4.64 6.61
C SER A 120 -7.14 -5.50 7.71
N ALA A 121 -7.83 -5.53 8.87
CA ALA A 121 -7.55 -6.43 9.99
C ALA A 121 -7.91 -7.90 9.71
N SER A 122 -8.70 -8.16 8.66
CA SER A 122 -9.08 -9.49 8.19
C SER A 122 -8.99 -9.58 6.66
N TRP A 123 -8.93 -10.80 6.13
CA TRP A 123 -9.08 -11.02 4.69
C TRP A 123 -10.50 -10.63 4.24
N VAL A 124 -10.61 -9.81 3.19
CA VAL A 124 -11.90 -9.27 2.67
C VAL A 124 -12.12 -9.57 1.18
N GLY A 125 -11.16 -10.20 0.50
CA GLY A 125 -11.32 -10.56 -0.91
C GLY A 125 -12.00 -11.92 -1.11
N THR A 126 -12.77 -12.04 -2.18
CA THR A 126 -13.34 -13.31 -2.62
C THR A 126 -12.47 -13.91 -3.74
N ASP A 127 -11.27 -14.38 -3.37
CA ASP A 127 -10.37 -15.03 -4.32
C ASP A 127 -10.55 -16.56 -4.27
N GLN A 128 -10.98 -17.16 -5.39
CA GLN A 128 -11.20 -18.60 -5.50
C GLN A 128 -9.89 -19.41 -5.45
N SER A 129 -8.73 -18.74 -5.61
CA SER A 129 -7.41 -19.37 -5.56
C SER A 129 -6.68 -19.19 -4.22
N ASP A 130 -7.12 -18.25 -3.38
CA ASP A 130 -6.52 -17.95 -2.09
C ASP A 130 -7.60 -17.60 -1.05
N HIS A 131 -8.28 -18.63 -0.55
CA HIS A 131 -9.27 -18.51 0.53
C HIS A 131 -8.68 -17.96 1.86
N THR A 132 -7.35 -17.86 1.96
CA THR A 132 -6.64 -17.45 3.18
C THR A 132 -6.08 -16.02 3.14
N GLY A 133 -6.09 -15.37 1.97
CA GLY A 133 -5.45 -14.07 1.76
C GLY A 133 -3.93 -14.08 1.94
N SER A 134 -3.27 -15.26 1.87
CA SER A 134 -1.82 -15.43 2.05
C SER A 134 -1.01 -14.48 1.16
N SER A 135 -1.40 -14.42 -0.11
CA SER A 135 -0.79 -13.60 -1.17
C SER A 135 -1.10 -12.10 -1.05
N LYS A 136 -1.86 -11.71 -0.03
CA LYS A 136 -2.41 -10.35 0.17
C LYS A 136 -2.04 -9.78 1.54
N VAL A 137 -1.35 -10.54 2.39
CA VAL A 137 -0.75 -10.02 3.62
C VAL A 137 0.35 -9.02 3.25
N VAL A 138 0.24 -7.81 3.79
CA VAL A 138 1.17 -6.69 3.58
C VAL A 138 2.11 -6.46 4.77
N GLY A 139 1.84 -7.12 5.90
CA GLY A 139 2.60 -6.96 7.12
C GLY A 139 1.78 -7.29 8.37
N ARG A 140 1.99 -6.54 9.46
CA ARG A 140 1.33 -6.76 10.76
C ARG A 140 0.94 -5.46 11.45
N PHE A 141 -0.18 -5.48 12.16
CA PHE A 141 -0.54 -4.40 13.09
C PHE A 141 0.34 -4.47 14.35
N LEU A 142 0.87 -3.33 14.77
CA LEU A 142 1.64 -3.18 16.02
C LEU A 142 0.81 -2.59 17.16
N GLY A 143 -0.41 -2.12 16.88
CA GLY A 143 -1.33 -1.54 17.86
C GLY A 143 -2.78 -1.59 17.40
N THR A 144 -3.68 -1.19 18.29
CA THR A 144 -5.09 -0.89 17.98
C THR A 144 -5.23 0.49 17.32
N LYS A 145 -6.45 0.88 16.95
CA LYS A 145 -6.75 2.26 16.58
C LYS A 145 -6.65 3.19 17.79
N ASP A 146 -6.15 4.40 17.58
CA ASP A 146 -6.25 5.54 18.50
C ASP A 146 -7.62 6.24 18.36
N GLU A 147 -7.91 7.26 19.18
CA GLU A 147 -9.16 8.03 19.12
C GLU A 147 -9.37 8.75 17.77
N ASP A 148 -8.29 9.06 17.05
CA ASP A 148 -8.32 9.66 15.71
C ASP A 148 -8.57 8.61 14.60
N GLY A 149 -8.58 7.31 14.93
CA GLY A 149 -8.81 6.19 14.01
C GLY A 149 -7.56 5.60 13.34
N TYR A 150 -6.36 6.06 13.67
CA TYR A 150 -5.09 5.59 13.11
C TYR A 150 -4.59 4.36 13.88
N ALA A 151 -3.95 3.41 13.21
CA ALA A 151 -3.17 2.37 13.90
C ALA A 151 -1.75 2.25 13.33
N LYS A 152 -0.83 1.77 14.16
CA LYS A 152 0.56 1.50 13.76
C LYS A 152 0.63 0.15 13.03
N VAL A 153 1.22 0.14 11.84
CA VAL A 153 1.40 -1.04 10.98
C VAL A 153 2.89 -1.18 10.64
N TYR A 154 3.42 -2.40 10.73
CA TYR A 154 4.70 -2.76 10.13
C TYR A 154 4.44 -3.36 8.76
N ILE A 155 5.00 -2.75 7.72
CA ILE A 155 4.94 -3.23 6.33
C ILE A 155 6.18 -4.09 6.09
N ASP A 156 6.01 -5.25 5.44
CA ASP A 156 7.11 -6.14 5.07
C ASP A 156 6.83 -6.84 3.73
N LEU A 157 7.32 -6.25 2.65
CA LEU A 157 7.16 -6.72 1.28
C LEU A 157 8.55 -6.96 0.61
N PRO A 158 8.67 -7.94 -0.31
CA PRO A 158 7.67 -8.94 -0.68
C PRO A 158 7.41 -9.93 0.48
N ASN A 159 6.14 -10.15 0.80
CA ASN A 159 5.74 -10.90 1.99
C ASN A 159 5.83 -12.42 1.78
N THR A 160 6.45 -13.11 2.74
CA THR A 160 6.52 -14.58 2.82
C THR A 160 5.63 -15.15 3.94
N ALA A 161 4.95 -14.31 4.72
CA ALA A 161 4.11 -14.77 5.83
C ALA A 161 2.81 -15.41 5.35
N ARG A 162 2.71 -16.74 5.46
CA ARG A 162 1.44 -17.50 5.38
C ARG A 162 0.68 -17.35 6.71
N PRO A 163 -0.65 -17.14 6.72
CA PRO A 163 -1.46 -17.15 7.93
C PRO A 163 -1.32 -18.46 8.70
N SER A 164 -1.12 -18.33 10.01
CA SER A 164 -0.96 -19.44 10.95
C SER A 164 -2.29 -20.19 11.13
N GLY A 165 -2.54 -21.18 10.29
CA GLY A 165 -3.77 -21.98 10.32
C GLY A 165 -4.00 -22.86 9.09
N GLY A 166 -3.38 -22.56 7.95
CA GLY A 166 -3.41 -23.48 6.81
C GLY A 166 -2.61 -24.76 7.13
N GLN A 167 -3.26 -25.92 7.10
CA GLN A 167 -2.53 -27.18 7.05
C GLN A 167 -1.76 -27.29 5.72
N ILE A 168 -0.69 -28.05 5.72
CA ILE A 168 -0.12 -28.58 4.47
C ILE A 168 -0.97 -29.78 4.08
N ALA A 169 -1.52 -29.76 2.86
CA ALA A 169 -1.91 -30.98 2.19
C ALA A 169 -0.65 -31.49 1.48
N GLU A 170 -0.27 -32.73 1.79
CA GLU A 170 0.75 -33.49 1.05
C GLU A 170 0.21 -33.90 -0.34
#